data_AF-A0A444USZ1-F1
#
_entry.id   AF-A0A444USZ1-F1
#
_cell.length_a   1.000
_cell.length_b   1.000
_cell.length_c   1.000
_cell.angle_alpha   90.00
_cell.angle_beta   90.00
_cell.angle_gamma   90.00
#
_symmetry.space_group_name_H-M   'P 1'
#
loop_
_entity.id
_entity.type
_entity.pdbx_description
1 polymer ?
#
loop_
_entity_poly.entity_id
_entity_poly.type
_entity_poly.pdbx_seq_one_letter_code
_entity_poly.pdbx_strand_id
1 'polypeptide(L)'
;MSRLKIFLVLLAVSCLSLMLHQGGHFNWNVMSFHLSCPFHRSPPPQSTKAKHTSIAFLKTHKTASSTVQNILFRFAERHNLTVALPLQGYDHQFRYPWSFSVRFVHPHTVPAQVITNHMRFNQQELRKLLPNDTLYLTILREPATMFESLFSYYNQNCASFKRVPNGSLEAFLAEPQRYYKPDAGNSMFAHNTLLFDLGGENDHSPADDSYITGFIKQMDEIFSLVMISEYFDESLVLLRRLLSWDLEDILYVKLNMRTPESKLKMSPDLPGKIRKWNSLDAKLYDYFNATFWKKLQALGLDCVEKEVDLLRQAQDRLIRGCFGGSLPQLRSSSQIKNKDLRPWQPSSKVAIVGYDLPYNSTHNAASDPCLKLIIPEVQYTRLLLRSQSLRYRKNYPLRAPPSVGLLLLRGYAFNHSADFETVRMIKEKLCYVGYNIEQEQKLSQETTVLVESFTLPDGRVIKVGGERFEAPEALFQPHLINVEGVGVAELLFNTIQAADIDTR
;
A
#
# COMPACT_ATOMS: atom_id res chain seq x y z
N MET A 1 18.84 57.96 -53.44
CA MET A 1 18.28 56.64 -53.08
C MET A 1 17.52 56.09 -54.28
N SER A 2 17.72 54.82 -54.65
CA SER A 2 17.14 54.27 -55.89
C SER A 2 15.61 54.23 -55.84
N ARG A 3 14.96 54.47 -56.99
CA ARG A 3 13.49 54.55 -57.13
C ARG A 3 12.75 53.33 -56.55
N LEU A 4 13.40 52.16 -56.52
CA LEU A 4 12.87 50.93 -55.92
C LEU A 4 12.68 51.01 -54.39
N LYS A 5 13.58 51.71 -53.68
CA LYS A 5 13.48 51.86 -52.22
C LYS A 5 12.35 52.82 -51.82
N ILE A 6 12.11 53.86 -52.63
CA ILE A 6 10.99 54.79 -52.42
C ILE A 6 9.65 54.08 -52.69
N PHE A 7 9.58 53.25 -53.73
CA PHE A 7 8.38 52.46 -54.03
C PHE A 7 8.05 51.46 -52.91
N LEU A 8 9.04 50.75 -52.37
CA LEU A 8 8.82 49.79 -51.28
C LEU A 8 8.40 50.45 -49.97
N VAL A 9 8.93 51.64 -49.67
CA VAL A 9 8.51 52.40 -48.48
C VAL A 9 7.08 52.92 -48.64
N LEU A 10 6.72 53.41 -49.83
CA LEU A 10 5.34 53.84 -50.11
C LEU A 10 4.34 52.68 -50.04
N LEU A 11 4.71 51.49 -50.51
CA LEU A 11 3.89 50.27 -50.41
C LEU A 11 3.71 49.80 -48.96
N ALA A 12 4.77 49.87 -48.16
CA ALA A 12 4.70 49.52 -46.75
C ALA A 12 3.81 50.51 -45.97
N VAL A 13 3.93 51.81 -46.24
CA VAL A 13 3.10 52.84 -45.60
C VAL A 13 1.64 52.76 -46.06
N SER A 14 1.37 52.44 -47.33
CA SER A 14 0.00 52.24 -47.81
C SER A 14 -0.65 50.98 -47.22
N CYS A 15 0.10 49.88 -47.05
CA CYS A 15 -0.41 48.66 -46.42
C CYS A 15 -0.67 48.85 -44.92
N LEU A 16 0.18 49.59 -44.22
CA LEU A 16 -0.06 49.90 -42.80
C LEU A 16 -1.25 50.84 -42.63
N SER A 17 -1.44 51.79 -43.54
CA SER A 17 -2.61 52.67 -43.57
C SER A 17 -3.90 51.89 -43.86
N LEU A 18 -3.89 50.93 -44.80
CA LEU A 18 -5.06 50.09 -45.11
C LEU A 18 -5.47 49.19 -43.92
N MET A 19 -4.49 48.62 -43.21
CA MET A 19 -4.70 47.77 -42.03
C MET A 19 -5.23 48.56 -40.82
N LEU A 20 -4.83 49.83 -40.67
CA LEU A 20 -5.30 50.69 -39.58
C LEU A 20 -6.65 51.36 -39.90
N HIS A 21 -6.99 51.53 -41.18
CA HIS A 21 -8.24 52.20 -41.59
C HIS A 21 -9.42 51.25 -41.82
N GLN A 22 -9.18 49.95 -42.00
CA GLN A 22 -10.22 48.91 -42.02
C GLN A 22 -10.37 48.25 -40.64
N GLY A 23 -10.74 49.04 -39.65
CA GLY A 23 -11.42 48.50 -38.48
C GLY A 23 -12.77 47.91 -38.91
N GLY A 24 -12.91 46.59 -38.85
CA GLY A 24 -14.20 45.92 -39.00
C GLY A 24 -14.20 44.68 -39.89
N HIS A 25 -14.46 43.54 -39.25
CA HIS A 25 -15.08 42.35 -39.82
C HIS A 25 -14.38 41.67 -41.00
N PHE A 26 -13.43 40.78 -40.70
CA PHE A 26 -13.19 39.60 -41.52
C PHE A 26 -13.50 38.34 -40.72
N ASN A 27 -14.66 37.78 -41.07
CA ASN A 27 -15.20 36.52 -40.61
C ASN A 27 -14.31 35.38 -41.13
N TRP A 28 -13.27 35.02 -40.38
CA TRP A 28 -12.66 33.71 -40.54
C TRP A 28 -13.54 32.73 -39.78
N ASN A 29 -14.16 31.81 -40.53
CA ASN A 29 -14.65 30.54 -40.00
C ASN A 29 -13.45 29.77 -39.42
N VAL A 30 -13.02 30.18 -38.23
CA VAL A 30 -12.33 29.33 -37.30
C VAL A 30 -13.41 28.37 -36.83
N MET A 31 -13.40 27.15 -37.37
CA MET A 31 -14.09 26.05 -36.70
C MET A 31 -13.74 26.18 -35.22
N SER A 32 -14.78 26.38 -34.43
CA SER A 32 -14.75 26.47 -32.99
C SER A 32 -13.92 25.31 -32.45
N PHE A 33 -12.62 25.54 -32.27
CA PHE A 33 -11.82 24.79 -31.33
C PHE A 33 -12.59 24.93 -30.03
N HIS A 34 -13.05 23.80 -29.50
CA HIS A 34 -13.56 23.68 -28.15
C HIS A 34 -12.41 24.02 -27.18
N LEU A 35 -12.08 25.31 -27.09
CA LEU A 35 -11.26 25.95 -26.09
C LEU A 35 -12.07 25.94 -24.81
N SER A 36 -11.94 24.84 -24.06
CA SER A 36 -11.98 24.82 -22.60
C SER A 36 -11.72 23.38 -22.15
N CYS A 37 -10.53 23.14 -21.61
CA CYS A 37 -10.39 22.09 -20.59
C CYS A 37 -11.54 22.33 -19.59
N PRO A 38 -12.45 21.36 -19.33
CA PRO A 38 -13.69 21.60 -18.57
C PRO A 38 -13.54 22.05 -17.10
N PHE A 39 -12.45 22.72 -16.73
CA PHE A 39 -12.16 23.18 -15.38
C PHE A 39 -11.66 24.63 -15.25
N HIS A 40 -11.83 25.49 -16.27
CA HIS A 40 -11.50 26.92 -16.13
C HIS A 40 -12.68 27.86 -16.42
N ARG A 41 -13.51 28.04 -15.39
CA ARG A 41 -14.12 29.35 -15.08
C ARG A 41 -13.90 29.61 -13.59
N SER A 42 -12.89 30.43 -13.27
CA SER A 42 -12.63 30.95 -11.90
C SER A 42 -12.30 29.83 -10.87
N PRO A 43 -11.83 30.12 -9.64
CA PRO A 43 -11.81 29.06 -8.63
C PRO A 43 -13.26 28.66 -8.39
N PRO A 44 -13.68 27.40 -8.61
CA PRO A 44 -14.98 27.01 -8.12
C PRO A 44 -14.93 27.12 -6.58
N PRO A 45 -16.02 27.50 -5.91
CA PRO A 45 -16.14 27.16 -4.49
C PRO A 45 -15.87 25.66 -4.38
N GLN A 46 -15.13 25.23 -3.35
CA GLN A 46 -14.88 23.83 -2.97
C GLN A 46 -15.74 22.84 -3.76
N SER A 47 -15.12 21.97 -4.59
CA SER A 47 -15.80 20.91 -5.36
C SER A 47 -17.05 20.42 -4.63
N THR A 48 -18.24 20.73 -5.16
CA THR A 48 -19.51 20.31 -4.54
C THR A 48 -19.70 18.80 -4.59
N LYS A 49 -18.88 18.09 -5.37
CA LYS A 49 -18.84 16.63 -5.42
C LYS A 49 -18.01 16.10 -4.26
N ALA A 50 -18.63 15.25 -3.44
CA ALA A 50 -17.95 14.58 -2.34
C ALA A 50 -16.77 13.74 -2.86
N LYS A 51 -15.63 13.80 -2.15
CA LYS A 51 -14.45 12.99 -2.45
C LYS A 51 -14.80 11.51 -2.28
N HIS A 52 -14.35 10.68 -3.21
CA HIS A 52 -14.49 9.24 -3.08
C HIS A 52 -13.49 8.69 -2.05
N THR A 53 -13.92 7.75 -1.20
CA THR A 53 -13.14 7.28 -0.04
C THR A 53 -12.97 5.76 0.04
N SER A 54 -13.72 4.97 -0.73
CA SER A 54 -13.68 3.50 -0.70
C SER A 54 -12.74 2.97 -1.78
N ILE A 55 -11.51 2.56 -1.44
CA ILE A 55 -10.46 2.29 -2.43
C ILE A 55 -9.80 0.93 -2.21
N ALA A 56 -9.82 0.09 -3.24
CA ALA A 56 -9.00 -1.11 -3.32
C ALA A 56 -7.83 -0.88 -4.29
N PHE A 57 -6.64 -0.63 -3.75
CA PHE A 57 -5.44 -0.53 -4.58
C PHE A 57 -4.68 -1.86 -4.56
N LEU A 58 -4.73 -2.58 -5.68
CA LEU A 58 -3.87 -3.73 -5.90
C LEU A 58 -2.46 -3.24 -6.20
N LYS A 59 -1.58 -3.44 -5.23
CA LYS A 59 -0.17 -3.09 -5.32
C LYS A 59 0.63 -4.19 -6.04
N THR A 60 1.04 -3.92 -7.28
CA THR A 60 1.93 -4.80 -8.05
C THR A 60 3.41 -4.55 -7.73
N HIS A 61 4.27 -5.54 -7.97
CA HIS A 61 5.69 -5.46 -7.63
C HIS A 61 6.50 -4.65 -8.65
N LYS A 62 7.36 -3.73 -8.14
CA LYS A 62 8.35 -2.94 -8.91
C LYS A 62 7.78 -1.94 -9.93
N THR A 63 6.56 -1.50 -9.70
CA THR A 63 5.75 -0.59 -10.53
C THR A 63 5.53 0.80 -9.89
N ALA A 64 6.49 1.29 -9.08
CA ALA A 64 6.33 2.53 -8.29
C ALA A 64 5.13 2.54 -7.31
N SER A 65 4.57 1.37 -7.03
CA SER A 65 3.35 1.19 -6.25
C SER A 65 3.48 1.56 -4.76
N SER A 66 4.69 1.56 -4.19
CA SER A 66 4.94 2.10 -2.83
C SER A 66 4.69 3.61 -2.74
N THR A 67 4.89 4.37 -3.84
CA THR A 67 4.57 5.81 -3.86
C THR A 67 3.07 6.04 -3.88
N VAL A 68 2.32 5.29 -4.70
CA VAL A 68 0.85 5.35 -4.73
C VAL A 68 0.27 4.95 -3.37
N GLN A 69 0.80 3.89 -2.75
CA GLN A 69 0.38 3.48 -1.40
C GLN A 69 0.59 4.61 -0.38
N ASN A 70 1.72 5.32 -0.40
CA ASN A 70 1.97 6.43 0.51
C ASN A 70 0.93 7.57 0.33
N ILE A 71 0.58 7.89 -0.92
CA ILE A 71 -0.50 8.84 -1.24
C ILE A 71 -1.82 8.40 -0.58
N LEU A 72 -2.21 7.13 -0.77
CA LEU A 72 -3.46 6.58 -0.25
C LEU A 72 -3.47 6.50 1.29
N PHE A 73 -2.35 6.17 1.93
CA PHE A 73 -2.20 6.18 3.39
C PHE A 73 -2.38 7.58 3.97
N ARG A 74 -1.72 8.58 3.36
CA ARG A 74 -1.85 9.99 3.79
C ARG A 74 -3.27 10.50 3.62
N PHE A 75 -3.92 10.17 2.51
CA PHE A 75 -5.32 10.50 2.29
C PHE A 75 -6.22 9.86 3.36
N ALA A 76 -6.04 8.56 3.63
CA ALA A 76 -6.82 7.84 4.64
C ALA A 76 -6.69 8.46 6.03
N GLU A 77 -5.48 8.85 6.45
CA GLU A 77 -5.29 9.54 7.73
C GLU A 77 -5.95 10.92 7.75
N ARG A 78 -5.77 11.72 6.70
CA ARG A 78 -6.34 13.08 6.59
C ARG A 78 -7.88 13.05 6.69
N HIS A 79 -8.49 11.99 6.18
CA HIS A 79 -9.94 11.79 6.13
C HIS A 79 -10.45 10.79 7.19
N ASN A 80 -9.62 10.43 8.18
CA ASN A 80 -9.98 9.53 9.28
C ASN A 80 -10.51 8.15 8.85
N LEU A 81 -10.14 7.66 7.67
CA LEU A 81 -10.59 6.37 7.13
C LEU A 81 -9.90 5.20 7.85
N THR A 82 -10.49 4.00 7.76
CA THR A 82 -9.82 2.77 8.19
C THR A 82 -9.17 2.09 6.99
N VAL A 83 -7.87 1.89 7.07
CA VAL A 83 -7.08 1.10 6.13
C VAL A 83 -7.05 -0.34 6.62
N ALA A 84 -7.45 -1.33 5.81
CA ALA A 84 -7.22 -2.74 6.10
C ALA A 84 -5.71 -3.01 6.10
N LEU A 85 -5.19 -3.60 7.17
CA LEU A 85 -3.77 -3.89 7.34
C LEU A 85 -3.56 -5.38 7.62
N PRO A 86 -2.40 -5.95 7.25
CA PRO A 86 -2.14 -7.37 7.45
C PRO A 86 -2.04 -7.76 8.93
N LEU A 87 -2.31 -9.03 9.23
CA LEU A 87 -2.05 -9.63 10.54
C LEU A 87 -0.60 -9.40 11.01
N GLN A 88 -0.44 -9.21 12.31
CA GLN A 88 0.87 -9.05 12.92
C GLN A 88 1.73 -10.31 12.70
N GLY A 89 2.99 -10.13 12.31
CA GLY A 89 3.91 -11.24 12.01
C GLY A 89 4.06 -11.58 10.52
N TYR A 90 3.26 -10.99 9.63
CA TYR A 90 3.38 -11.14 8.17
C TYR A 90 3.90 -9.87 7.49
N ASP A 91 4.79 -9.15 8.18
CA ASP A 91 5.37 -7.87 7.76
C ASP A 91 4.32 -6.83 7.33
N HIS A 92 4.33 -6.49 6.04
CA HIS A 92 3.51 -5.45 5.42
C HIS A 92 2.69 -6.03 4.25
N GLN A 93 2.45 -7.35 4.25
CA GLN A 93 1.83 -8.08 3.14
C GLN A 93 0.72 -9.01 3.64
N PHE A 94 -0.31 -9.21 2.83
CA PHE A 94 -1.42 -10.13 3.12
C PHE A 94 -1.06 -11.57 2.75
N ARG A 95 -0.05 -12.12 3.45
CA ARG A 95 0.49 -13.49 3.25
C ARG A 95 0.75 -13.87 1.78
N TYR A 96 1.27 -12.92 1.00
CA TYR A 96 1.76 -13.19 -0.34
C TYR A 96 2.81 -14.33 -0.27
N PRO A 97 2.77 -15.34 -1.16
CA PRO A 97 2.13 -15.36 -2.47
C PRO A 97 0.74 -16.01 -2.53
N TRP A 98 0.12 -16.35 -1.40
CA TRP A 98 -1.21 -16.96 -1.42
C TRP A 98 -2.28 -15.98 -1.89
N SER A 99 -3.32 -16.51 -2.55
CA SER A 99 -4.50 -15.73 -2.95
C SER A 99 -5.06 -15.02 -1.73
N PHE A 100 -5.34 -13.72 -1.86
CA PHE A 100 -5.83 -12.89 -0.77
C PHE A 100 -7.07 -13.50 -0.13
N SER A 101 -7.12 -13.49 1.20
CA SER A 101 -8.30 -13.81 1.99
C SER A 101 -8.52 -12.77 3.07
N VAL A 102 -9.79 -12.50 3.40
CA VAL A 102 -10.16 -11.60 4.50
C VAL A 102 -9.55 -12.03 5.84
N ARG A 103 -9.22 -13.32 6.00
CA ARG A 103 -8.55 -13.86 7.19
C ARG A 103 -7.13 -13.32 7.38
N PHE A 104 -6.54 -12.70 6.36
CA PHE A 104 -5.19 -12.11 6.45
C PHE A 104 -5.22 -10.67 6.98
N VAL A 105 -6.43 -10.11 7.20
CA VAL A 105 -6.63 -8.74 7.67
C VAL A 105 -6.65 -8.69 9.20
N HIS A 106 -6.01 -7.69 9.77
CA HIS A 106 -5.96 -7.46 11.20
C HIS A 106 -7.34 -7.02 11.74
N PRO A 107 -7.87 -7.64 12.80
CA PRO A 107 -9.24 -7.38 13.28
C PRO A 107 -9.48 -5.94 13.77
N HIS A 108 -8.46 -5.25 14.28
CA HIS A 108 -8.59 -3.82 14.62
C HIS A 108 -8.70 -2.88 13.42
N THR A 109 -8.60 -3.41 12.21
CA THR A 109 -8.60 -2.64 10.96
C THR A 109 -9.82 -2.93 10.09
N VAL A 110 -10.88 -3.46 10.73
CA VAL A 110 -12.20 -3.64 10.12
C VAL A 110 -13.28 -2.92 10.94
N PRO A 111 -14.36 -2.43 10.31
CA PRO A 111 -14.58 -2.36 8.87
C PRO A 111 -13.60 -1.39 8.19
N ALA A 112 -13.17 -1.72 6.97
CA ALA A 112 -12.18 -0.97 6.21
C ALA A 112 -12.81 -0.24 5.03
N GLN A 113 -12.25 0.90 4.66
CA GLN A 113 -12.58 1.64 3.44
C GLN A 113 -11.44 1.61 2.43
N VAL A 114 -10.20 1.41 2.88
CA VAL A 114 -9.01 1.47 2.03
C VAL A 114 -8.17 0.20 2.20
N ILE A 115 -7.66 -0.39 1.13
CA ILE A 115 -6.67 -1.48 1.18
C ILE A 115 -5.60 -1.28 0.11
N THR A 116 -4.33 -1.44 0.46
CA THR A 116 -3.21 -1.07 -0.42
C THR A 116 -1.93 -1.90 -0.25
N ASN A 117 -1.85 -2.77 0.76
CA ASN A 117 -0.68 -3.62 1.00
C ASN A 117 -0.61 -4.77 -0.01
N HIS A 118 0.60 -5.31 -0.24
CA HIS A 118 0.81 -6.39 -1.20
C HIS A 118 -0.08 -7.61 -0.91
N MET A 119 -0.72 -8.12 -1.95
CA MET A 119 -1.57 -9.30 -1.95
C MET A 119 -1.54 -9.94 -3.34
N ARG A 120 -1.89 -11.22 -3.43
CA ARG A 120 -2.31 -11.82 -4.71
C ARG A 120 -3.80 -11.59 -4.86
N PHE A 121 -4.22 -10.90 -5.91
CA PHE A 121 -5.58 -10.39 -6.04
C PHE A 121 -6.65 -11.49 -5.94
N ASN A 122 -7.72 -11.18 -5.22
CA ASN A 122 -8.93 -12.00 -5.14
C ASN A 122 -10.13 -11.08 -4.95
N GLN A 123 -10.86 -10.79 -6.02
CA GLN A 123 -11.99 -9.86 -5.99
C GLN A 123 -13.11 -10.32 -5.05
N GLN A 124 -13.39 -11.63 -5.00
CA GLN A 124 -14.47 -12.17 -4.19
C GLN A 124 -14.22 -11.94 -2.70
N GLU A 125 -12.98 -12.14 -2.25
CA GLU A 125 -12.58 -11.87 -0.87
C GLU A 125 -12.55 -10.36 -0.57
N LEU A 126 -12.11 -9.51 -1.50
CA LEU A 126 -12.13 -8.05 -1.33
C LEU A 126 -13.56 -7.49 -1.18
N ARG A 127 -14.53 -8.03 -1.93
CA ARG A 127 -15.95 -7.65 -1.82
C ARG A 127 -16.56 -8.00 -0.46
N LYS A 128 -16.03 -8.98 0.27
CA LYS A 128 -16.47 -9.31 1.64
C LYS A 128 -15.98 -8.30 2.67
N LEU A 129 -14.93 -7.55 2.36
CA LEU A 129 -14.24 -6.65 3.28
C LEU A 129 -14.63 -5.18 3.09
N LEU A 130 -14.78 -4.76 1.84
CA LEU A 130 -14.89 -3.35 1.45
C LEU A 130 -16.33 -2.98 1.06
N PRO A 131 -16.71 -1.68 1.17
CA PRO A 131 -18.01 -1.19 0.74
C PRO A 131 -18.33 -1.49 -0.74
N ASN A 132 -19.62 -1.56 -1.08
CA ASN A 132 -20.08 -1.88 -2.45
C ASN A 132 -19.65 -0.84 -3.49
N ASP A 133 -19.45 0.42 -3.09
CA ASP A 133 -19.05 1.51 -3.97
C ASP A 133 -17.52 1.58 -4.19
N THR A 134 -16.76 0.59 -3.70
CA THR A 134 -15.30 0.59 -3.78
C THR A 134 -14.79 0.61 -5.21
N LEU A 135 -13.93 1.58 -5.52
CA LEU A 135 -13.19 1.64 -6.78
C LEU A 135 -11.89 0.84 -6.70
N TYR A 136 -11.65 0.01 -7.71
CA TYR A 136 -10.47 -0.84 -7.81
C TYR A 136 -9.42 -0.16 -8.68
N LEU A 137 -8.22 -0.02 -8.13
CA LEU A 137 -7.10 0.68 -8.74
C LEU A 137 -5.90 -0.26 -8.78
N THR A 138 -5.08 -0.17 -9.81
CA THR A 138 -3.75 -0.81 -9.83
C THR A 138 -2.78 0.02 -10.67
N ILE A 139 -1.53 -0.40 -10.71
CA ILE A 139 -0.49 0.23 -11.51
C ILE A 139 0.33 -0.86 -12.20
N LEU A 140 0.63 -0.67 -13.47
CA LEU A 140 1.50 -1.55 -14.25
C LEU A 140 2.76 -0.79 -14.65
N ARG A 141 3.72 -1.55 -15.17
CA ARG A 141 4.98 -1.04 -15.69
C ARG A 141 5.40 -1.89 -16.88
N GLU A 142 6.13 -1.30 -17.81
CA GLU A 142 6.65 -2.00 -18.97
C GLU A 142 7.44 -3.24 -18.51
N PRO A 143 7.07 -4.46 -18.98
CA PRO A 143 7.60 -5.71 -18.45
C PRO A 143 9.12 -5.85 -18.52
N ALA A 144 9.80 -5.33 -19.53
CA ALA A 144 11.26 -5.39 -19.58
C ALA A 144 11.92 -4.58 -18.46
N THR A 145 11.51 -3.32 -18.29
CA THR A 145 12.07 -2.48 -17.23
C THR A 145 11.67 -2.94 -15.82
N MET A 146 10.48 -3.53 -15.69
CA MET A 146 10.01 -4.13 -14.44
C MET A 146 10.81 -5.39 -14.11
N PHE A 147 11.00 -6.30 -15.07
CA PHE A 147 11.71 -7.56 -14.85
C PHE A 147 13.18 -7.35 -14.52
N GLU A 148 13.86 -6.38 -15.15
CA GLU A 148 15.21 -5.97 -14.72
C GLU A 148 15.23 -5.59 -13.24
N SER A 149 14.20 -4.86 -12.81
CA SER A 149 14.07 -4.47 -11.42
C SER A 149 13.73 -5.64 -10.49
N LEU A 150 12.97 -6.63 -10.93
CA LEU A 150 12.67 -7.84 -10.18
C LEU A 150 13.92 -8.70 -10.03
N PHE A 151 14.62 -8.94 -11.14
CA PHE A 151 15.81 -9.76 -11.22
C PHE A 151 16.91 -9.25 -10.30
N SER A 152 17.22 -7.95 -10.36
CA SER A 152 18.22 -7.33 -9.46
C SER A 152 17.77 -7.32 -8.00
N TYR A 153 16.53 -6.92 -7.72
CA TYR A 153 16.03 -6.71 -6.36
C TYR A 153 15.87 -8.03 -5.59
N TYR A 154 15.37 -9.08 -6.25
CA TYR A 154 15.11 -10.38 -5.63
C TYR A 154 16.22 -11.41 -5.87
N ASN A 155 17.42 -11.00 -6.34
CA ASN A 155 18.50 -11.94 -6.67
C ASN A 155 18.91 -12.85 -5.49
N GLN A 156 18.76 -12.40 -4.23
CA GLN A 156 19.07 -13.15 -3.02
C GLN A 156 17.84 -13.82 -2.39
N ASN A 157 16.65 -13.73 -2.98
CA ASN A 157 15.41 -14.20 -2.36
C ASN A 157 14.61 -15.11 -3.29
N CYS A 158 14.67 -14.89 -4.61
CA CYS A 158 14.08 -15.74 -5.63
C CYS A 158 15.02 -16.90 -5.95
N ALA A 159 14.57 -18.14 -5.75
CA ALA A 159 15.36 -19.33 -6.03
C ALA A 159 15.78 -19.42 -7.51
N SER A 160 14.90 -18.98 -8.42
CA SER A 160 15.18 -18.97 -9.86
C SER A 160 16.32 -18.02 -10.22
N PHE A 161 16.38 -16.82 -9.61
CA PHE A 161 17.47 -15.88 -9.84
C PHE A 161 18.79 -16.31 -9.17
N LYS A 162 18.74 -16.91 -7.97
CA LYS A 162 19.93 -17.40 -7.27
C LYS A 162 20.74 -18.43 -8.04
N ARG A 163 20.07 -19.27 -8.85
CA ARG A 163 20.72 -20.33 -9.63
C ARG A 163 21.54 -19.78 -10.80
N VAL A 164 21.35 -18.51 -11.14
CA VAL A 164 21.99 -17.91 -12.30
C VAL A 164 23.44 -17.57 -11.96
N PRO A 165 24.42 -18.09 -12.70
CA PRO A 165 25.83 -17.82 -12.43
C PRO A 165 26.10 -16.31 -12.52
N ASN A 166 26.82 -15.80 -11.53
CA ASN A 166 27.18 -14.37 -11.39
C ASN A 166 26.00 -13.39 -11.33
N GLY A 167 24.75 -13.87 -11.29
CA GLY A 167 23.57 -13.01 -11.39
C GLY A 167 23.49 -12.24 -12.70
N SER A 168 23.90 -12.84 -13.84
CA SER A 168 23.74 -12.23 -15.17
C SER A 168 22.32 -12.41 -15.69
N LEU A 169 21.64 -11.29 -15.98
CA LEU A 169 20.30 -11.32 -16.57
C LEU A 169 20.31 -11.94 -17.98
N GLU A 170 21.39 -11.71 -18.72
CA GLU A 170 21.61 -12.29 -20.05
C GLU A 170 21.73 -13.81 -19.98
N ALA A 171 22.48 -14.34 -19.00
CA ALA A 171 22.58 -15.78 -18.78
C ALA A 171 21.23 -16.41 -18.43
N PHE A 172 20.43 -15.74 -17.58
CA PHE A 172 19.07 -16.19 -17.28
C PHE A 172 18.20 -16.25 -18.54
N LEU A 173 18.20 -15.19 -19.36
CA LEU A 173 17.34 -15.10 -20.54
C LEU A 173 17.81 -15.96 -21.71
N ALA A 174 19.07 -16.39 -21.73
CA ALA A 174 19.56 -17.35 -22.72
C ALA A 174 18.95 -18.74 -22.52
N GLU A 175 18.78 -19.19 -21.27
CA GLU A 175 18.24 -20.51 -20.92
C GLU A 175 17.27 -20.44 -19.71
N PRO A 176 16.14 -19.70 -19.79
CA PRO A 176 15.32 -19.42 -18.61
C PRO A 176 14.75 -20.69 -17.98
N GLN A 177 14.42 -21.70 -18.80
CA GLN A 177 13.92 -23.00 -18.35
C GLN A 177 14.93 -23.81 -17.51
N ARG A 178 16.24 -23.51 -17.64
CA ARG A 178 17.27 -24.14 -16.81
C ARG A 178 17.23 -23.65 -15.36
N TYR A 179 16.81 -22.41 -15.17
CA TYR A 179 16.85 -21.72 -13.87
C TYR A 179 15.48 -21.64 -13.20
N TYR A 180 14.43 -21.45 -13.99
CA TYR A 180 13.06 -21.29 -13.53
C TYR A 180 12.44 -22.64 -13.13
N LYS A 181 11.84 -22.68 -11.94
CA LYS A 181 11.03 -23.81 -11.47
C LYS A 181 9.78 -23.26 -10.78
N PRO A 182 8.56 -23.54 -11.25
CA PRO A 182 7.33 -22.95 -10.70
C PRO A 182 7.21 -23.11 -9.17
N ASP A 183 7.46 -24.32 -8.67
CA ASP A 183 7.30 -24.64 -7.24
C ASP A 183 8.46 -24.16 -6.35
N ALA A 184 9.52 -23.59 -6.92
CA ALA A 184 10.64 -23.15 -6.13
C ALA A 184 10.33 -21.83 -5.41
N GLY A 185 10.89 -21.67 -4.19
CA GLY A 185 10.64 -20.51 -3.34
C GLY A 185 10.79 -19.17 -4.07
N ASN A 186 9.76 -18.34 -3.96
CA ASN A 186 9.66 -17.00 -4.55
C ASN A 186 9.83 -16.95 -6.09
N SER A 187 9.53 -18.04 -6.80
CA SER A 187 9.69 -18.07 -8.27
C SER A 187 8.64 -17.27 -9.02
N MET A 188 7.52 -16.89 -8.39
CA MET A 188 6.53 -16.01 -9.01
C MET A 188 7.10 -14.66 -9.49
N PHE A 189 8.22 -14.20 -8.91
CA PHE A 189 8.90 -12.98 -9.37
C PHE A 189 9.69 -13.16 -10.67
N ALA A 190 9.89 -14.39 -11.12
CA ALA A 190 10.76 -14.74 -12.23
C ALA A 190 10.01 -15.03 -13.54
N HIS A 191 8.67 -15.04 -13.55
CA HIS A 191 7.89 -15.33 -14.76
C HIS A 191 6.45 -14.79 -14.61
N ASN A 192 6.04 -13.88 -15.52
CA ASN A 192 4.72 -13.25 -15.59
C ASN A 192 4.19 -12.72 -14.22
N THR A 193 5.02 -11.92 -13.55
CA THR A 193 4.76 -11.41 -12.20
C THR A 193 3.52 -10.51 -12.13
N LEU A 194 3.24 -9.68 -13.16
CA LEU A 194 2.04 -8.82 -13.12
C LEU A 194 0.77 -9.65 -13.17
N LEU A 195 0.73 -10.64 -14.07
CA LEU A 195 -0.37 -11.59 -14.14
C LEU A 195 -0.55 -12.32 -12.81
N PHE A 196 0.54 -12.75 -12.17
CA PHE A 196 0.51 -13.39 -10.87
C PHE A 196 -0.10 -12.50 -9.78
N ASP A 197 0.37 -11.24 -9.69
CA ASP A 197 -0.11 -10.26 -8.71
C ASP A 197 -1.63 -9.98 -8.89
N LEU A 198 -2.10 -9.96 -10.15
CA LEU A 198 -3.52 -9.82 -10.52
C LEU A 198 -4.35 -11.10 -10.30
N GLY A 199 -3.75 -12.16 -9.74
CA GLY A 199 -4.44 -13.39 -9.37
C GLY A 199 -4.51 -14.43 -10.48
N GLY A 200 -3.90 -14.18 -11.64
CA GLY A 200 -3.82 -15.13 -12.74
C GLY A 200 -2.80 -16.26 -12.52
N GLU A 201 -2.82 -17.22 -13.44
CA GLU A 201 -1.87 -18.32 -13.58
C GLU A 201 -0.69 -17.88 -14.46
N ASN A 202 0.43 -17.56 -13.83
CA ASN A 202 1.64 -17.01 -14.45
C ASN A 202 2.38 -18.01 -15.36
N ASP A 203 2.12 -19.31 -15.17
CA ASP A 203 2.71 -20.40 -15.96
C ASP A 203 1.76 -20.96 -17.02
N HIS A 204 0.61 -20.29 -17.25
CA HIS A 204 -0.31 -20.68 -18.31
C HIS A 204 0.38 -20.63 -19.68
N SER A 205 -0.01 -21.54 -20.57
CA SER A 205 0.61 -21.63 -21.89
C SER A 205 0.40 -20.32 -22.68
N PRO A 206 1.46 -19.69 -23.21
CA PRO A 206 1.31 -18.49 -24.02
C PRO A 206 0.66 -18.74 -25.39
N ALA A 207 0.50 -20.02 -25.77
CA ALA A 207 -0.21 -20.44 -26.97
C ALA A 207 -1.75 -20.36 -26.82
N ASP A 208 -2.27 -20.35 -25.59
CA ASP A 208 -3.69 -20.18 -25.32
C ASP A 208 -4.04 -18.68 -25.24
N ASP A 209 -4.33 -18.11 -26.40
CA ASP A 209 -4.71 -16.71 -26.51
C ASP A 209 -6.08 -16.41 -25.88
N SER A 210 -6.93 -17.43 -25.73
CA SER A 210 -8.27 -17.28 -25.15
C SER A 210 -8.20 -16.99 -23.65
N TYR A 211 -7.28 -17.66 -22.94
CA TYR A 211 -7.04 -17.43 -21.52
C TYR A 211 -6.63 -15.98 -21.26
N ILE A 212 -5.56 -15.50 -21.91
CA ILE A 212 -5.04 -14.16 -21.65
C ILE A 212 -6.01 -13.07 -22.08
N THR A 213 -6.72 -13.25 -23.20
CA THR A 213 -7.75 -12.31 -23.66
C THR A 213 -8.92 -12.26 -22.68
N GLY A 214 -9.39 -13.42 -22.19
CA GLY A 214 -10.43 -13.49 -21.17
C GLY A 214 -10.01 -12.85 -19.85
N PHE A 215 -8.78 -13.09 -19.41
CA PHE A 215 -8.22 -12.50 -18.20
C PHE A 215 -8.10 -10.97 -18.31
N ILE A 216 -7.57 -10.46 -19.42
CA ILE A 216 -7.47 -9.01 -19.68
C ILE A 216 -8.85 -8.36 -19.62
N LYS A 217 -9.85 -8.95 -20.29
CA LYS A 217 -11.22 -8.45 -20.27
C LYS A 217 -11.78 -8.42 -18.84
N GLN A 218 -11.58 -9.48 -18.08
CA GLN A 218 -12.01 -9.53 -16.68
C GLN A 218 -11.34 -8.40 -15.86
N MET A 219 -10.04 -8.19 -16.01
CA MET A 219 -9.34 -7.13 -15.28
C MET A 219 -9.82 -5.73 -15.70
N ASP A 220 -10.12 -5.51 -16.99
CA ASP A 220 -10.63 -4.22 -17.50
C ASP A 220 -12.03 -3.90 -16.98
N GLU A 221 -12.87 -4.92 -16.76
CA GLU A 221 -14.18 -4.78 -16.12
C GLU A 221 -14.07 -4.49 -14.62
N ILE A 222 -13.04 -5.03 -13.95
CA ILE A 222 -12.85 -4.90 -12.50
C ILE A 222 -12.20 -3.57 -12.13
N PHE A 223 -11.10 -3.21 -12.79
CA PHE A 223 -10.27 -2.07 -12.40
C PHE A 223 -10.79 -0.78 -13.02
N SER A 224 -11.27 0.12 -12.17
CA SER A 224 -11.73 1.46 -12.58
C SER A 224 -10.60 2.30 -13.18
N LEU A 225 -9.37 2.07 -12.71
CA LEU A 225 -8.15 2.67 -13.26
C LEU A 225 -6.96 1.72 -13.15
N VAL A 226 -6.30 1.48 -14.28
CA VAL A 226 -4.98 0.88 -14.36
C VAL A 226 -3.98 1.98 -14.73
N MET A 227 -3.15 2.37 -13.76
CA MET A 227 -2.11 3.39 -13.91
C MET A 227 -0.90 2.82 -14.67
N ILE A 228 -0.14 3.66 -15.35
CA ILE A 228 1.11 3.28 -16.04
C ILE A 228 2.29 4.01 -15.40
N SER A 229 3.27 3.26 -14.91
CA SER A 229 4.43 3.78 -14.17
C SER A 229 5.27 4.76 -14.97
N GLU A 230 5.37 4.56 -16.28
CA GLU A 230 6.08 5.40 -17.23
C GLU A 230 5.44 6.79 -17.37
N TYR A 231 4.13 6.88 -17.13
CA TYR A 231 3.30 8.08 -17.21
C TYR A 231 2.67 8.37 -15.85
N PHE A 232 3.51 8.43 -14.82
CA PHE A 232 3.06 8.46 -13.42
C PHE A 232 2.25 9.72 -13.10
N ASP A 233 2.68 10.89 -13.59
CA ASP A 233 1.99 12.16 -13.34
C ASP A 233 0.62 12.19 -14.05
N GLU A 234 0.57 11.73 -15.30
CA GLU A 234 -0.66 11.58 -16.08
C GLU A 234 -1.62 10.56 -15.43
N SER A 235 -1.06 9.48 -14.88
CA SER A 235 -1.83 8.50 -14.09
C SER A 235 -2.43 9.12 -12.83
N LEU A 236 -1.73 10.04 -12.17
CA LEU A 236 -2.26 10.78 -11.02
C LEU A 236 -3.34 11.78 -11.43
N VAL A 237 -3.26 12.39 -12.62
CA VAL A 237 -4.35 13.23 -13.16
C VAL A 237 -5.62 12.40 -13.33
N LEU A 238 -5.53 11.21 -13.93
CA LEU A 238 -6.66 10.28 -14.04
C LEU A 238 -7.20 9.87 -12.66
N LEU A 239 -6.32 9.51 -11.72
CA LEU A 239 -6.68 9.13 -10.36
C LEU A 239 -7.44 10.26 -9.64
N ARG A 240 -6.91 11.48 -9.69
CA ARG A 240 -7.49 12.66 -9.04
C ARG A 240 -8.89 12.94 -9.56
N ARG A 241 -9.06 12.92 -10.88
CA ARG A 241 -10.36 13.13 -11.53
C ARG A 241 -11.35 12.01 -11.21
N LEU A 242 -10.93 10.75 -11.26
CA LEU A 242 -11.76 9.59 -10.93
C LEU A 242 -12.30 9.68 -9.51
N LEU A 243 -11.43 10.01 -8.54
CA LEU A 243 -11.78 10.05 -7.13
C LEU A 243 -12.39 11.38 -6.67
N SER A 244 -12.45 12.38 -7.56
CA SER A 244 -12.85 13.75 -7.23
C SER A 244 -11.99 14.34 -6.09
N TRP A 245 -10.69 14.08 -6.13
CA TRP A 245 -9.72 14.54 -5.14
C TRP A 245 -9.12 15.91 -5.49
N ASP A 246 -8.59 16.59 -4.48
CA ASP A 246 -7.89 17.85 -4.66
C ASP A 246 -6.44 17.60 -5.11
N LEU A 247 -5.77 18.66 -5.56
CA LEU A 247 -4.37 18.55 -5.99
C LEU A 247 -3.45 18.14 -4.83
N GLU A 248 -3.73 18.63 -3.62
CA GLU A 248 -2.98 18.37 -2.40
C GLU A 248 -3.03 16.89 -1.99
N ASP A 249 -4.09 16.18 -2.36
CA ASP A 249 -4.32 14.79 -1.98
C ASP A 249 -3.45 13.81 -2.79
N ILE A 250 -2.93 14.24 -3.95
CA ILE A 250 -2.10 13.40 -4.84
C ILE A 250 -0.62 13.82 -4.87
N LEU A 251 -0.21 14.81 -4.07
CA LEU A 251 1.19 15.23 -3.99
C LEU A 251 2.05 14.12 -3.39
N TYR A 252 3.22 13.88 -3.97
CA TYR A 252 4.07 12.75 -3.60
C TYR A 252 5.55 13.10 -3.59
N VAL A 253 6.36 12.18 -3.08
CA VAL A 253 7.79 12.05 -3.38
C VAL A 253 8.05 10.63 -3.83
N LYS A 254 9.07 10.43 -4.65
CA LYS A 254 9.39 9.09 -5.14
C LYS A 254 9.99 8.27 -4.00
N LEU A 255 9.41 7.10 -3.71
CA LEU A 255 9.87 6.21 -2.65
C LEU A 255 10.45 4.92 -3.24
N ASN A 256 11.24 4.20 -2.44
CA ASN A 256 11.79 2.89 -2.80
C ASN A 256 12.62 2.92 -4.11
N MET A 257 13.42 3.97 -4.29
CA MET A 257 14.23 4.18 -5.48
C MET A 257 15.58 3.47 -5.37
N ARG A 258 15.99 2.78 -6.45
CA ARG A 258 17.34 2.23 -6.60
C ARG A 258 18.32 3.30 -7.07
N THR A 259 19.57 3.25 -6.61
CA THR A 259 20.66 4.04 -7.18
C THR A 259 20.93 3.64 -8.64
N PRO A 260 21.55 4.51 -9.46
CA PRO A 260 21.96 4.16 -10.82
C PRO A 260 22.86 2.92 -10.89
N GLU A 261 23.77 2.76 -9.93
CA GLU A 261 24.72 1.63 -9.87
C GLU A 261 24.03 0.30 -9.53
N SER A 262 22.85 0.38 -8.92
CA SER A 262 22.03 -0.79 -8.59
C SER A 262 21.11 -1.24 -9.74
N LYS A 263 21.19 -0.56 -10.90
CA LYS A 263 20.43 -0.90 -12.11
C LYS A 263 21.32 -1.62 -13.11
N LEU A 264 20.81 -2.71 -13.68
CA LEU A 264 21.51 -3.43 -14.74
C LEU A 264 21.47 -2.61 -16.02
N LYS A 265 22.60 -2.55 -16.72
CA LYS A 265 22.64 -1.98 -18.08
C LYS A 265 22.03 -3.01 -19.03
N MET A 266 20.91 -2.66 -19.66
CA MET A 266 20.26 -3.55 -20.63
C MET A 266 20.87 -3.35 -22.02
N SER A 267 21.33 -4.43 -22.64
CA SER A 267 21.66 -4.42 -24.07
C SER A 267 20.40 -4.21 -24.91
N PRO A 268 20.49 -3.67 -26.15
CA PRO A 268 19.32 -3.37 -26.97
C PRO A 268 18.41 -4.57 -27.29
N ASP A 269 18.94 -5.80 -27.29
CA ASP A 269 18.19 -7.02 -27.57
C ASP A 269 17.46 -7.59 -26.33
N LEU A 270 17.88 -7.19 -25.14
CA LEU A 270 17.40 -7.76 -23.89
C LEU A 270 15.90 -7.50 -23.63
N PRO A 271 15.35 -6.30 -23.87
CA PRO A 271 13.93 -6.05 -23.67
C PRO A 271 13.03 -7.00 -24.47
N GLY A 272 13.38 -7.30 -25.72
CA GLY A 272 12.64 -8.25 -26.55
C GLY A 272 12.64 -9.67 -25.97
N LYS A 273 13.81 -10.14 -25.47
CA LYS A 273 13.92 -11.44 -24.80
C LYS A 273 13.10 -11.50 -23.52
N ILE A 274 13.12 -10.43 -22.72
CA ILE A 274 12.33 -10.35 -21.48
C ILE A 274 10.84 -10.38 -21.78
N ARG A 275 10.37 -9.60 -22.76
CA ARG A 275 8.95 -9.60 -23.15
C ARG A 275 8.52 -10.95 -23.72
N LYS A 276 9.40 -11.64 -24.45
CA LYS A 276 9.12 -13.00 -24.93
C LYS A 276 8.99 -14.00 -23.76
N TRP A 277 9.89 -13.93 -22.78
CA TRP A 277 9.81 -14.74 -21.57
C TRP A 277 8.54 -14.43 -20.77
N ASN A 278 8.25 -13.15 -20.53
CA ASN A 278 7.06 -12.69 -19.82
C ASN A 278 5.93 -12.30 -20.79
N SER A 279 5.59 -13.20 -21.70
CA SER A 279 4.69 -12.87 -22.82
C SER A 279 3.25 -12.56 -22.39
N LEU A 280 2.78 -13.12 -21.26
CA LEU A 280 1.45 -12.81 -20.73
C LEU A 280 1.45 -11.41 -20.11
N ASP A 281 2.48 -11.04 -19.36
CA ASP A 281 2.67 -9.67 -18.85
C ASP A 281 2.79 -8.66 -20.00
N ALA A 282 3.46 -9.02 -21.10
CA ALA A 282 3.58 -8.17 -22.30
C ALA A 282 2.21 -7.88 -22.93
N LYS A 283 1.38 -8.90 -23.16
CA LYS A 283 0.02 -8.74 -23.71
C LYS A 283 -0.87 -7.91 -22.77
N LEU A 284 -0.80 -8.20 -21.47
CA LEU A 284 -1.53 -7.47 -20.44
C LEU A 284 -1.15 -5.99 -20.42
N TYR A 285 0.15 -5.69 -20.39
CA TYR A 285 0.66 -4.31 -20.39
C TYR A 285 0.28 -3.56 -21.66
N ASP A 286 0.41 -4.18 -22.84
CA ASP A 286 0.11 -3.53 -24.11
C ASP A 286 -1.37 -3.11 -24.20
N TYR A 287 -2.28 -3.97 -23.73
CA TYR A 287 -3.70 -3.64 -23.64
C TYR A 287 -3.94 -2.44 -22.73
N PHE A 288 -3.44 -2.49 -21.48
CA PHE A 288 -3.72 -1.44 -20.51
C PHE A 288 -3.00 -0.13 -20.80
N ASN A 289 -1.82 -0.17 -21.44
CA ASN A 289 -1.18 1.03 -21.96
C ASN A 289 -2.03 1.66 -23.08
N ALA A 290 -2.57 0.85 -23.99
CA ALA A 290 -3.46 1.37 -25.04
C ALA A 290 -4.76 1.95 -24.48
N THR A 291 -5.40 1.31 -23.50
CA THR A 291 -6.62 1.84 -22.86
C THR A 291 -6.33 3.08 -22.00
N PHE A 292 -5.17 3.15 -21.35
CA PHE A 292 -4.68 4.33 -20.65
C PHE A 292 -4.58 5.54 -21.59
N TRP A 293 -3.94 5.39 -22.75
CA TRP A 293 -3.83 6.46 -23.74
C TRP A 293 -5.18 6.88 -24.32
N LYS A 294 -6.11 5.94 -24.52
CA LYS A 294 -7.50 6.27 -24.89
C LYS A 294 -8.19 7.14 -23.83
N LYS A 295 -8.00 6.85 -22.54
CA LYS A 295 -8.54 7.67 -21.44
C LYS A 295 -7.94 9.07 -21.43
N LEU A 296 -6.63 9.22 -21.64
CA LEU A 296 -5.99 10.54 -21.74
C LEU A 296 -6.48 11.34 -22.95
N GLN A 297 -6.59 10.69 -24.12
CA GLN A 297 -7.11 11.32 -25.33
C GLN A 297 -8.55 11.81 -25.15
N ALA A 298 -9.40 11.01 -24.47
CA ALA A 298 -10.78 11.41 -24.17
C ALA A 298 -10.88 12.62 -23.24
N LEU A 299 -9.87 12.87 -22.39
CA LEU A 299 -9.78 14.09 -21.59
C LEU A 299 -9.24 15.30 -22.38
N GLY A 300 -8.53 15.06 -23.48
CA GLY A 300 -7.76 16.04 -24.24
C GLY A 300 -6.33 16.16 -23.70
N LEU A 301 -5.35 15.85 -24.56
CA LEU A 301 -3.93 15.80 -24.16
C LEU A 301 -3.41 17.15 -23.66
N ASP A 302 -3.80 18.26 -24.28
CA ASP A 302 -3.44 19.62 -23.84
C ASP A 302 -3.99 19.96 -22.44
N CYS A 303 -5.15 19.38 -22.08
CA CYS A 303 -5.76 19.56 -20.76
C CYS A 303 -5.01 18.73 -19.71
N VAL A 304 -4.64 17.50 -20.06
CA VAL A 304 -3.79 16.64 -19.21
C VAL A 304 -2.43 17.28 -18.96
N GLU A 305 -1.77 17.79 -20.00
CA GLU A 305 -0.46 18.44 -19.88
C GLU A 305 -0.49 19.62 -18.89
N LYS A 306 -1.51 20.49 -19.00
CA LYS A 306 -1.69 21.61 -18.06
C LYS A 306 -1.88 21.15 -16.61
N GLU A 307 -2.62 20.07 -16.39
CA GLU A 307 -2.80 19.53 -15.03
C GLU A 307 -1.53 18.88 -14.48
N VAL A 308 -0.76 18.21 -15.34
CA VAL A 308 0.56 17.68 -14.98
C VAL A 308 1.50 18.81 -14.58
N ASP A 309 1.50 19.93 -15.31
CA ASP A 309 2.30 21.10 -14.96
C ASP A 309 1.88 21.70 -13.60
N LEU A 310 0.57 21.82 -13.35
CA LEU A 310 0.05 22.26 -12.05
C LEU A 310 0.47 21.32 -10.91
N LEU A 311 0.40 20.00 -11.15
CA LEU A 311 0.87 18.98 -10.20
C LEU A 311 2.36 19.14 -9.90
N ARG A 312 3.20 19.28 -10.93
CA ARG A 312 4.65 19.46 -10.76
C ARG A 312 4.99 20.76 -10.01
N GLN A 313 4.29 21.85 -10.29
CA GLN A 313 4.45 23.11 -9.56
C GLN A 313 4.01 23.00 -8.09
N ALA A 314 2.89 22.33 -7.80
CA ALA A 314 2.44 22.10 -6.43
C ALA A 314 3.40 21.16 -5.66
N GLN A 315 3.93 20.15 -6.34
CA GLN A 315 4.92 19.24 -5.78
C GLN A 315 6.24 19.95 -5.45
N ASP A 316 6.78 20.77 -6.36
CA ASP A 316 7.98 21.57 -6.09
C ASP A 316 7.80 22.50 -4.88
N ARG A 317 6.65 23.19 -4.79
CA ARG A 317 6.31 24.03 -3.62
C ARG A 317 6.26 23.24 -2.31
N LEU A 318 5.53 22.12 -2.28
CA LEU A 318 5.44 21.27 -1.08
C LEU A 318 6.82 20.77 -0.66
N ILE A 319 7.59 20.24 -1.63
CA ILE A 319 8.90 19.68 -1.39
C ILE A 319 9.85 20.75 -0.85
N ARG A 320 9.96 21.91 -1.50
CA ARG A 320 10.80 23.00 -0.99
C ARG A 320 10.38 23.43 0.42
N GLY A 321 9.08 23.49 0.70
CA GLY A 321 8.56 23.76 2.04
C GLY A 321 9.07 22.76 3.08
N CYS A 322 9.02 21.45 2.76
CA CYS A 322 9.49 20.39 3.66
C CYS A 322 11.02 20.31 3.80
N PHE A 323 11.77 20.76 2.79
CA PHE A 323 13.23 20.62 2.71
C PHE A 323 13.98 21.96 2.77
N GLY A 324 13.45 22.93 3.51
CA GLY A 324 14.16 24.17 3.85
C GLY A 324 14.44 25.08 2.64
N GLY A 325 13.53 25.13 1.67
CA GLY A 325 13.64 25.90 0.43
C GLY A 325 14.39 25.21 -0.71
N SER A 326 14.98 24.04 -0.45
CA SER A 326 15.81 23.29 -1.40
C SER A 326 15.11 22.03 -1.91
N LEU A 327 15.63 21.47 -3.02
CA LEU A 327 15.21 20.15 -3.46
C LEU A 327 15.84 19.07 -2.56
N PRO A 328 15.12 17.97 -2.29
CA PRO A 328 15.54 16.96 -1.34
C PRO A 328 16.74 16.20 -1.87
N GLN A 329 17.79 16.13 -1.06
CA GLN A 329 18.96 15.34 -1.39
C GLN A 329 18.67 13.85 -1.13
N LEU A 330 18.93 13.01 -2.13
CA LEU A 330 18.89 11.56 -1.97
C LEU A 330 20.03 11.11 -1.06
N ARG A 331 19.71 10.26 -0.08
CA ARG A 331 20.65 9.71 0.88
C ARG A 331 20.66 8.19 0.80
N SER A 332 21.84 7.60 0.99
CA SER A 332 21.92 6.16 1.22
C SER A 332 21.28 5.82 2.57
N SER A 333 20.81 4.58 2.74
CA SER A 333 20.16 4.17 3.98
C SER A 333 21.03 4.33 5.24
N SER A 334 22.35 4.28 5.13
CA SER A 334 23.27 4.48 6.25
C SER A 334 23.45 5.97 6.61
N GLN A 335 23.28 6.87 5.64
CA GLN A 335 23.37 8.32 5.82
C GLN A 335 22.11 8.92 6.46
N ILE A 336 20.97 8.23 6.36
CA ILE A 336 19.69 8.70 6.92
C ILE A 336 19.76 8.64 8.45
N LYS A 337 19.64 9.80 9.09
CA LYS A 337 19.76 9.95 10.55
C LYS A 337 18.60 9.30 11.29
N ASN A 338 17.37 9.56 10.84
CA ASN A 338 16.19 8.97 11.45
C ASN A 338 16.05 7.51 11.00
N LYS A 339 16.19 6.57 11.95
CA LYS A 339 16.10 5.13 11.66
C LYS A 339 14.74 4.71 11.10
N ASP A 340 13.67 5.41 11.46
CA ASP A 340 12.32 5.14 10.96
C ASP A 340 12.12 5.56 9.49
N LEU A 341 13.04 6.36 8.95
CA LEU A 341 13.07 6.77 7.54
C LEU A 341 13.99 5.93 6.67
N ARG A 342 14.72 4.96 7.25
CA ARG A 342 15.63 4.11 6.50
C ARG A 342 14.85 3.14 5.62
N PRO A 343 15.00 3.20 4.28
CA PRO A 343 14.35 2.23 3.41
C PRO A 343 14.97 0.85 3.61
N TRP A 344 14.14 -0.19 3.51
CA TRP A 344 14.61 -1.57 3.56
C TRP A 344 15.58 -1.87 2.42
N GLN A 345 16.69 -2.56 2.73
CA GLN A 345 17.71 -2.93 1.77
C GLN A 345 17.58 -4.42 1.41
N PRO A 346 17.37 -4.76 0.13
CA PRO A 346 17.21 -6.16 -0.30
C PRO A 346 18.47 -7.00 -0.21
N SER A 347 19.63 -6.41 -0.51
CA SER A 347 20.92 -7.08 -0.45
C SER A 347 22.04 -6.06 -0.45
N SER A 348 23.29 -6.51 -0.24
CA SER A 348 24.47 -5.67 -0.37
C SER A 348 24.72 -5.15 -1.79
N LYS A 349 24.08 -5.75 -2.82
CA LYS A 349 24.27 -5.39 -4.23
C LYS A 349 23.25 -4.35 -4.73
N VAL A 350 22.22 -4.05 -3.96
CA VAL A 350 21.13 -3.16 -4.38
C VAL A 350 20.87 -2.15 -3.28
N ALA A 351 21.24 -0.90 -3.56
CA ALA A 351 21.06 0.22 -2.67
C ALA A 351 19.72 0.91 -2.95
N ILE A 352 18.85 0.95 -1.94
CA ILE A 352 17.63 1.77 -1.94
C ILE A 352 17.92 3.08 -1.20
N VAL A 353 17.65 4.20 -1.86
CA VAL A 353 17.84 5.55 -1.31
C VAL A 353 16.56 6.08 -0.67
N GLY A 354 16.73 7.03 0.24
CA GLY A 354 15.64 7.75 0.88
C GLY A 354 16.01 9.22 1.11
N TYR A 355 15.34 9.83 2.08
CA TYR A 355 15.43 11.26 2.37
C TYR A 355 15.62 11.50 3.87
N ASP A 356 16.26 12.61 4.21
CA ASP A 356 16.29 13.17 5.56
C ASP A 356 15.64 14.56 5.52
N LEU A 357 14.90 14.91 6.57
CA LEU A 357 14.43 16.28 6.76
C LEU A 357 15.56 17.16 7.34
N PRO A 358 15.61 18.46 7.01
CA PRO A 358 16.71 19.35 7.38
C PRO A 358 16.80 19.67 8.88
N TYR A 359 15.74 19.44 9.65
CA TYR A 359 15.71 19.66 11.10
C TYR A 359 15.72 18.33 11.86
N ASN A 360 16.32 18.33 13.07
CA ASN A 360 16.15 17.25 14.03
C ASN A 360 14.67 17.21 14.43
N SER A 361 13.87 16.38 13.76
CA SER A 361 12.48 16.17 14.12
C SER A 361 12.41 15.50 15.49
N THR A 362 12.33 16.29 16.56
CA THR A 362 11.78 15.86 17.86
C THR A 362 10.27 15.67 17.77
N HIS A 363 9.66 16.02 16.62
CA HIS A 363 8.24 15.88 16.34
C HIS A 363 7.83 14.43 16.11
N ASN A 364 6.67 14.08 16.67
CA ASN A 364 6.04 12.77 16.52
C ASN A 364 5.69 12.53 15.04
N ALA A 365 6.16 11.40 14.46
CA ALA A 365 5.86 11.00 13.08
C ALA A 365 4.35 10.94 12.77
N ALA A 366 3.52 10.77 13.80
CA ALA A 366 2.07 10.79 13.68
C ALA A 366 1.48 12.16 13.26
N SER A 367 2.18 13.28 13.49
CA SER A 367 1.63 14.64 13.28
C SER A 367 2.34 15.47 12.21
N ASP A 368 3.54 15.10 11.76
CA ASP A 368 4.30 15.88 10.78
C ASP A 368 3.96 15.47 9.32
N PRO A 369 3.32 16.34 8.52
CA PRO A 369 2.93 16.02 7.14
C PRO A 369 4.12 15.85 6.19
N CYS A 370 5.23 16.55 6.43
CA CYS A 370 6.46 16.41 5.65
C CYS A 370 7.16 15.09 5.96
N LEU A 371 7.10 14.66 7.22
CA LEU A 371 7.63 13.36 7.61
C LEU A 371 6.84 12.23 6.93
N LYS A 372 5.51 12.26 7.00
CA LYS A 372 4.62 11.25 6.36
C LYS A 372 4.83 11.12 4.84
N LEU A 373 5.23 12.20 4.17
CA LEU A 373 5.57 12.19 2.74
C LEU A 373 6.73 11.23 2.43
N ILE A 374 7.68 11.06 3.35
CA ILE A 374 8.92 10.31 3.13
C ILE A 374 9.02 8.99 3.91
N ILE A 375 8.03 8.64 4.75
CA ILE A 375 8.04 7.38 5.51
C ILE A 375 7.99 6.19 4.55
N PRO A 376 8.96 5.24 4.63
CA PRO A 376 8.89 4.03 3.83
C PRO A 376 7.72 3.12 4.24
N GLU A 377 7.21 2.37 3.28
CA GLU A 377 6.02 1.53 3.39
C GLU A 377 5.94 0.66 4.66
N VAL A 378 7.02 -0.03 5.03
CA VAL A 378 7.02 -0.96 6.17
C VAL A 378 6.77 -0.20 7.46
N GLN A 379 7.44 0.94 7.62
CA GLN A 379 7.30 1.82 8.78
C GLN A 379 5.93 2.50 8.81
N TYR A 380 5.42 2.93 7.66
CA TYR A 380 4.10 3.56 7.59
C TYR A 380 2.99 2.55 7.91
N THR A 381 3.08 1.32 7.39
CA THR A 381 2.14 0.24 7.71
C THR A 381 2.07 -0.01 9.22
N ARG A 382 3.23 -0.05 9.92
CA ARG A 382 3.28 -0.20 11.38
C ARG A 382 2.69 1.00 12.12
N LEU A 383 2.97 2.22 11.64
CA LEU A 383 2.42 3.45 12.20
C LEU A 383 0.89 3.48 12.12
N LEU A 384 0.32 3.13 10.97
CA LEU A 384 -1.12 3.02 10.78
C LEU A 384 -1.72 1.93 11.65
N LEU A 385 -1.11 0.74 11.71
CA LEU A 385 -1.63 -0.36 12.52
C LEU A 385 -1.68 0.02 14.01
N ARG A 386 -0.64 0.70 14.50
CA ARG A 386 -0.61 1.23 15.87
C ARG A 386 -1.71 2.26 16.09
N SER A 387 -1.83 3.25 15.21
CA SER A 387 -2.83 4.32 15.30
C SER A 387 -4.26 3.78 15.28
N GLN A 388 -4.58 2.91 14.32
CA GLN A 388 -5.91 2.31 14.19
C GLN A 388 -6.22 1.35 15.33
N SER A 389 -5.24 0.61 15.85
CA SER A 389 -5.43 -0.24 17.03
C SER A 389 -5.75 0.56 18.29
N LEU A 390 -5.12 1.72 18.48
CA LEU A 390 -5.44 2.64 19.58
C LEU A 390 -6.86 3.20 19.41
N ARG A 391 -7.24 3.62 18.20
CA ARG A 391 -8.60 4.07 17.89
C ARG A 391 -9.63 2.96 18.15
N TYR A 392 -9.34 1.74 17.71
CA TYR A 392 -10.18 0.58 17.93
C TYR A 392 -10.39 0.31 19.43
N ARG A 393 -9.31 0.23 20.22
CA ARG A 393 -9.38 0.01 21.68
C ARG A 393 -10.09 1.13 22.43
N LYS A 394 -10.01 2.37 21.94
CA LYS A 394 -10.75 3.50 22.51
C LYS A 394 -12.26 3.36 22.27
N ASN A 395 -12.66 2.91 21.09
CA ASN A 395 -14.07 2.76 20.71
C ASN A 395 -14.68 1.45 21.22
N TYR A 396 -13.85 0.42 21.40
CA TYR A 396 -14.20 -0.88 21.96
C TYR A 396 -13.31 -1.15 23.18
N PRO A 397 -13.51 -0.41 24.29
CA PRO A 397 -12.78 -0.67 25.52
C PRO A 397 -13.06 -2.12 25.93
N LEU A 398 -11.99 -2.92 26.00
CA LEU A 398 -12.07 -4.23 26.62
C LEU A 398 -12.62 -4.01 28.05
N ARG A 399 -13.77 -4.59 28.37
CA ARG A 399 -14.09 -4.84 29.79
C ARG A 399 -12.88 -5.57 30.36
N ALA A 400 -12.35 -5.06 31.48
CA ALA A 400 -11.09 -5.51 32.04
C ALA A 400 -11.00 -7.05 31.99
N PRO A 401 -9.87 -7.62 31.50
CA PRO A 401 -9.68 -9.06 31.53
C PRO A 401 -9.96 -9.61 32.94
N PRO A 402 -10.50 -10.82 33.08
CA PRO A 402 -10.68 -11.49 34.37
C PRO A 402 -9.43 -11.41 35.27
N SER A 403 -8.25 -11.59 34.66
CA SER A 403 -6.95 -11.50 35.33
C SER A 403 -6.62 -10.11 35.86
N VAL A 404 -7.11 -9.03 35.25
CA VAL A 404 -6.94 -7.66 35.76
C VAL A 404 -7.80 -7.48 37.01
N GLY A 405 -9.03 -8.00 37.04
CA GLY A 405 -9.88 -7.99 38.23
C GLY A 405 -9.27 -8.74 39.41
N LEU A 406 -8.73 -9.93 39.16
CA LEU A 406 -8.07 -10.78 40.17
C LEU A 406 -6.78 -10.14 40.72
N LEU A 407 -5.95 -9.55 39.86
CA LEU A 407 -4.73 -8.85 40.28
C LEU A 407 -5.04 -7.53 41.04
N LEU A 408 -6.11 -6.82 40.67
CA LEU A 408 -6.61 -5.66 41.41
C LEU A 408 -7.13 -6.03 42.81
N LEU A 409 -7.82 -7.17 42.96
CA LEU A 409 -8.30 -7.66 44.26
C LEU A 409 -7.16 -7.97 45.24
N ARG A 410 -5.96 -8.30 44.74
CA ARG A 410 -4.73 -8.45 45.54
C ARG A 410 -3.89 -7.18 45.68
N GLY A 411 -4.42 -6.03 45.26
CA GLY A 411 -3.80 -4.71 45.45
C GLY A 411 -2.81 -4.31 44.36
N TYR A 412 -2.71 -5.05 43.25
CA TYR A 412 -1.90 -4.67 42.10
C TYR A 412 -2.73 -3.81 41.14
N ALA A 413 -2.58 -2.49 41.24
CA ALA A 413 -3.26 -1.54 40.36
C ALA A 413 -2.61 -1.49 38.97
N PHE A 414 -3.28 -2.09 37.99
CA PHE A 414 -2.93 -2.03 36.55
C PHE A 414 -3.96 -1.16 35.82
N ASN A 415 -3.86 0.17 35.98
CA ASN A 415 -4.87 1.12 35.52
C ASN A 415 -4.49 1.84 34.21
N HIS A 416 -3.29 1.63 33.69
CA HIS A 416 -2.81 2.30 32.47
C HIS A 416 -2.79 1.37 31.25
N SER A 417 -2.89 1.96 30.06
CA SER A 417 -2.87 1.22 28.79
C SER A 417 -1.59 0.40 28.54
N ALA A 418 -0.48 0.79 29.17
CA ALA A 418 0.79 0.06 29.11
C ALA A 418 0.77 -1.23 29.95
N ASP A 419 -0.10 -1.29 30.95
CA ASP A 419 -0.18 -2.40 31.89
C ASP A 419 -0.84 -3.63 31.27
N PHE A 420 -1.68 -3.48 30.25
CA PHE A 420 -2.35 -4.60 29.59
C PHE A 420 -1.38 -5.55 28.87
N GLU A 421 -0.27 -5.03 28.32
CA GLU A 421 0.76 -5.89 27.72
C GLU A 421 1.51 -6.66 28.81
N THR A 422 1.75 -6.04 29.96
CA THR A 422 2.32 -6.69 31.12
C THR A 422 1.42 -7.79 31.67
N VAL A 423 0.11 -7.51 31.79
CA VAL A 423 -0.88 -8.52 32.22
C VAL A 423 -0.99 -9.64 31.20
N ARG A 424 -0.87 -9.35 29.89
CA ARG A 424 -0.80 -10.39 28.85
C ARG A 424 0.41 -11.30 29.06
N MET A 425 1.60 -10.74 29.28
CA MET A 425 2.81 -11.51 29.54
C MET A 425 2.70 -12.36 30.81
N ILE A 426 2.09 -11.82 31.88
CA ILE A 426 1.80 -12.57 33.11
C ILE A 426 0.90 -13.75 32.79
N LYS A 427 -0.17 -13.52 32.02
CA LYS A 427 -1.12 -14.58 31.63
C LYS A 427 -0.43 -15.68 30.82
N GLU A 428 0.31 -15.32 29.78
CA GLU A 428 0.97 -16.28 28.89
C GLU A 428 2.11 -17.06 29.59
N LYS A 429 2.78 -16.47 30.57
CA LYS A 429 3.90 -17.13 31.27
C LYS A 429 3.47 -17.93 32.51
N LEU A 430 2.48 -17.46 33.26
CA LEU A 430 2.19 -18.00 34.59
C LEU A 430 0.85 -18.72 34.70
N CYS A 431 -0.14 -18.39 33.86
CA CYS A 431 -1.47 -19.01 33.98
C CYS A 431 -1.52 -20.41 33.36
N TYR A 432 -2.38 -21.25 33.92
CA TYR A 432 -2.59 -22.63 33.48
C TYR A 432 -4.04 -23.05 33.76
N VAL A 433 -4.52 -24.07 33.04
CA VAL A 433 -5.84 -24.65 33.31
C VAL A 433 -5.68 -25.74 34.36
N GLY A 434 -6.37 -25.60 35.48
CA GLY A 434 -6.37 -26.59 36.56
C GLY A 434 -7.19 -27.83 36.19
N TYR A 435 -6.68 -29.02 36.52
CA TYR A 435 -7.42 -30.27 36.28
C TYR A 435 -8.50 -30.52 37.34
N ASN A 436 -8.19 -30.22 38.61
CA ASN A 436 -9.13 -30.31 39.73
C ASN A 436 -9.16 -28.96 40.47
N ILE A 437 -10.18 -28.16 40.19
CA ILE A 437 -10.30 -26.80 40.72
C ILE A 437 -10.42 -26.79 42.26
N GLU A 438 -11.11 -27.75 42.86
CA GLU A 438 -11.24 -27.82 44.33
C GLU A 438 -9.88 -28.04 45.01
N GLN A 439 -9.04 -28.90 44.41
CA GLN A 439 -7.69 -29.14 44.90
C GLN A 439 -6.79 -27.92 44.72
N GLU A 440 -6.83 -27.27 43.55
CA GLU A 440 -6.05 -26.06 43.27
C GLU A 440 -6.45 -24.91 44.21
N GLN A 441 -7.75 -24.77 44.48
CA GLN A 441 -8.26 -23.77 45.41
C GLN A 441 -7.79 -24.02 46.84
N LYS A 442 -7.84 -25.27 47.29
CA LYS A 442 -7.30 -25.67 48.60
C LYS A 442 -5.80 -25.39 48.71
N LEU A 443 -5.02 -25.77 47.70
CA LEU A 443 -3.57 -25.51 47.65
C LEU A 443 -3.27 -24.01 47.64
N SER A 444 -4.07 -23.19 46.96
CA SER A 444 -3.89 -21.73 46.91
C SER A 444 -4.16 -21.01 48.23
N GLN A 445 -5.08 -21.54 49.05
CA GLN A 445 -5.50 -20.95 50.32
C GLN A 445 -4.65 -21.46 51.50
N GLU A 446 -4.31 -22.74 51.48
CA GLU A 446 -3.64 -23.40 52.61
C GLU A 446 -2.11 -23.45 52.45
N THR A 447 -1.58 -23.22 51.24
CA THR A 447 -0.14 -23.34 50.95
C THR A 447 0.38 -22.23 50.05
N THR A 448 1.70 -22.13 49.92
CA THR A 448 2.38 -21.22 48.98
C THR A 448 2.87 -21.92 47.71
N VAL A 449 2.52 -23.20 47.50
CA VAL A 449 3.02 -24.05 46.42
C VAL A 449 2.70 -23.47 45.04
N LEU A 450 1.57 -22.77 44.91
CA LEU A 450 1.12 -22.18 43.65
C LEU A 450 1.64 -20.76 43.39
N VAL A 451 2.40 -20.18 44.33
CA VAL A 451 2.87 -18.79 44.23
C VAL A 451 4.14 -18.71 43.38
N GLU A 452 4.06 -17.98 42.27
CA GLU A 452 5.19 -17.69 41.38
C GLU A 452 5.53 -16.19 41.37
N SER A 453 6.79 -15.89 41.12
CA SER A 453 7.29 -14.50 41.08
C SER A 453 7.41 -14.01 39.65
N PHE A 454 6.97 -12.77 39.39
CA PHE A 454 7.08 -12.13 38.09
C PHE A 454 7.74 -10.76 38.20
N THR A 455 8.75 -10.50 37.37
CA THR A 455 9.41 -9.19 37.30
C THR A 455 8.71 -8.29 36.27
N LEU A 456 8.16 -7.18 36.75
CA LEU A 456 7.53 -6.14 35.95
C LEU A 456 8.57 -5.36 35.12
N PRO A 457 8.16 -4.66 34.04
CA PRO A 457 9.08 -3.89 33.20
C PRO A 457 9.85 -2.77 33.92
N ASP A 458 9.33 -2.31 35.06
CA ASP A 458 9.97 -1.31 35.92
C ASP A 458 10.94 -1.92 36.96
N GLY A 459 11.14 -3.24 36.93
CA GLY A 459 12.03 -3.98 37.82
C GLY A 459 11.39 -4.44 39.13
N ARG A 460 10.13 -4.07 39.42
CA ARG A 460 9.43 -4.57 40.62
C ARG A 460 9.06 -6.05 40.47
N VAL A 461 9.16 -6.82 41.55
CA VAL A 461 8.76 -8.24 41.57
C VAL A 461 7.42 -8.38 42.26
N ILE A 462 6.45 -8.98 41.55
CA ILE A 462 5.12 -9.30 42.09
C ILE A 462 5.00 -10.81 42.30
N LYS A 463 4.09 -11.23 43.20
CA LYS A 463 3.78 -12.64 43.46
C LYS A 463 2.37 -12.95 42.96
N VAL A 464 2.24 -13.99 42.14
CA VAL A 464 0.97 -14.42 41.53
C VAL A 464 0.70 -15.85 41.98
N GLY A 465 -0.46 -16.08 42.60
CA GLY A 465 -0.85 -17.36 43.21
C GLY A 465 -2.09 -17.95 42.53
N GLY A 466 -3.23 -17.94 43.22
CA GLY A 466 -4.48 -18.53 42.72
C GLY A 466 -4.99 -17.91 41.42
N GLU A 467 -4.62 -16.67 41.13
CA GLU A 467 -4.97 -15.98 39.89
C GLU A 467 -4.49 -16.71 38.63
N ARG A 468 -3.47 -17.57 38.79
CA ARG A 468 -2.89 -18.38 37.70
C ARG A 468 -3.87 -19.40 37.13
N PHE A 469 -4.72 -20.00 37.96
CA PHE A 469 -5.71 -20.98 37.51
C PHE A 469 -7.13 -20.38 37.44
N GLU A 470 -7.43 -19.37 38.26
CA GLU A 470 -8.74 -18.70 38.26
C GLU A 470 -8.99 -17.89 36.98
N ALA A 471 -7.95 -17.26 36.41
CA ALA A 471 -8.11 -16.44 35.21
C ALA A 471 -8.53 -17.27 33.96
N PRO A 472 -7.96 -18.46 33.71
CA PRO A 472 -8.46 -19.38 32.69
C PRO A 472 -9.81 -20.02 33.03
N GLU A 473 -10.12 -20.25 34.32
CA GLU A 473 -11.37 -20.90 34.74
C GLU A 473 -12.61 -20.10 34.31
N ALA A 474 -12.50 -18.78 34.22
CA ALA A 474 -13.56 -17.92 33.69
C ALA A 474 -13.99 -18.27 32.25
N LEU A 475 -13.18 -19.00 31.48
CA LEU A 475 -13.57 -19.50 30.15
C LEU A 475 -14.51 -20.71 30.25
N PHE A 476 -14.37 -21.51 31.30
CA PHE A 476 -15.20 -22.69 31.57
C PHE A 476 -16.43 -22.33 32.42
N GLN A 477 -16.29 -21.32 33.27
CA GLN A 477 -17.33 -20.82 34.17
C GLN A 477 -17.45 -19.28 34.06
N PRO A 478 -18.14 -18.77 33.01
CA PRO A 478 -18.25 -17.33 32.78
C PRO A 478 -18.92 -16.54 33.93
N HIS A 479 -19.75 -17.21 34.73
CA HIS A 479 -20.42 -16.60 35.88
C HIS A 479 -19.43 -16.11 36.96
N LEU A 480 -18.23 -16.69 37.04
CA LEU A 480 -17.18 -16.25 37.98
C LEU A 480 -16.72 -14.81 37.74
N ILE A 481 -16.97 -14.27 36.55
CA ILE A 481 -16.64 -12.89 36.15
C ILE A 481 -17.90 -12.05 35.88
N ASN A 482 -19.05 -12.47 36.42
CA ASN A 482 -20.36 -11.85 36.19
C ASN A 482 -20.72 -11.72 34.70
N VAL A 483 -20.28 -12.70 33.88
CA VAL A 483 -20.68 -12.81 32.47
C VAL A 483 -21.74 -13.89 32.36
N GLU A 484 -22.90 -13.53 31.83
CA GLU A 484 -23.95 -14.50 31.48
C GLU A 484 -23.56 -15.24 30.20
N GLY A 485 -23.52 -16.57 30.26
CA GLY A 485 -23.21 -17.42 29.11
C GLY A 485 -22.74 -18.81 29.52
N VAL A 486 -22.72 -19.72 28.55
CA VAL A 486 -22.21 -21.08 28.70
C VAL A 486 -20.69 -21.11 28.57
N GLY A 487 -20.03 -22.01 29.30
CA GLY A 487 -18.57 -22.20 29.22
C GLY A 487 -18.12 -22.75 27.86
N VAL A 488 -16.83 -22.63 27.56
CA VAL A 488 -16.26 -23.10 26.28
C VAL A 488 -16.51 -24.59 26.03
N ALA A 489 -16.51 -25.42 27.07
CA ALA A 489 -16.81 -26.85 26.95
C ALA A 489 -18.24 -27.12 26.47
N GLU A 490 -19.21 -26.44 27.06
CA GLU A 490 -20.62 -26.54 26.68
C GLU A 490 -20.88 -25.88 25.31
N LEU A 491 -20.19 -24.78 25.00
CA LEU A 491 -20.27 -24.13 23.70
C LEU A 491 -19.75 -25.04 22.59
N LEU A 492 -18.64 -25.76 22.82
CA LEU A 492 -18.11 -26.77 21.90
C LEU A 492 -19.10 -27.93 21.74
N PHE A 493 -19.64 -28.45 22.84
CA PHE A 493 -20.63 -29.52 22.80
C PHE A 493 -21.85 -29.10 21.98
N ASN A 494 -22.42 -27.92 22.25
CA ASN A 494 -23.57 -27.39 21.52
C ASN A 494 -23.27 -27.17 20.04
N THR A 495 -22.04 -26.75 19.72
CA THR A 495 -21.60 -26.61 18.32
C THR A 495 -21.56 -27.95 17.60
N ILE A 496 -21.05 -29.01 18.27
CA ILE A 496 -21.04 -30.38 17.73
C ILE A 496 -22.47 -30.92 17.59
N GLN A 497 -23.34 -30.68 18.58
CA GLN A 497 -24.74 -31.12 18.52
C GLN A 497 -25.56 -30.38 17.44
N ALA A 498 -25.16 -29.15 17.09
CA ALA A 498 -25.80 -28.36 16.03
C ALA A 498 -25.34 -28.75 14.62
N ALA A 499 -24.30 -29.57 14.48
CA ALA A 499 -23.87 -30.11 13.19
C ALA A 499 -24.85 -31.19 12.69
N ASP A 500 -24.97 -31.34 11.38
CA ASP A 500 -25.81 -32.37 10.76
C ASP A 500 -25.40 -33.76 11.26
N ILE A 501 -26.39 -34.65 11.42
CA ILE A 501 -26.19 -35.95 12.06
C ILE A 501 -25.14 -36.82 11.34
N ASP A 502 -24.98 -36.62 10.04
CA ASP A 502 -24.01 -37.32 9.18
C ASP A 502 -22.57 -36.78 9.34
N THR A 503 -22.40 -35.62 9.99
CA THR A 503 -21.12 -34.94 10.24
C THR A 503 -20.70 -34.90 11.72
N ARG A 504 -21.60 -35.29 12.62
CA ARG A 504 -21.41 -35.27 14.08
C ARG A 504 -20.64 -36.48 14.60
#